data_AF-A0A5E6NPJ1-F1
#
_entry.id   AF-A0A5E6NPJ1-F1
#
_cell.length_a   1.000
_cell.length_b   1.000
_cell.length_c   1.000
_cell.angle_alpha   90.00
_cell.angle_beta   90.00
_cell.angle_gamma   90.00
#
_symmetry.space_group_name_H-M   'P 1'
#
loop_
_entity.id
_entity.type
_entity.pdbx_description
1 polymer ?
#
loop_
_entity_poly.entity_id
_entity_poly.type
_entity_poly.pdbx_seq_one_letter_code
_entity_poly.pdbx_strand_id
1 'polypeptide(L)'
;MRYEHLNYKLDTTNELLTSRIGLITPAHTIQVLDLSKTIDQHFPALGSNCALKASTFINTLVLSQHEGGECLDDVVHIAKDKALRLVTNQQVPTPQAIGTWLRRLGKDNQGIKAPAKGK
;
A
#
# COMPACT_ATOMS: atom_id res chain seq x y z
N MET A 1 -39.49 30.27 13.52
CA MET A 1 -38.42 29.33 13.07
C MET A 1 -38.61 28.02 13.83
N ARG A 2 -38.76 26.88 13.14
CA ARG A 2 -38.88 25.56 13.77
C ARG A 2 -37.48 24.95 13.87
N TYR A 3 -37.07 24.58 15.08
CA TYR A 3 -35.87 23.78 15.29
C TYR A 3 -36.30 22.31 15.31
N GLU A 4 -35.82 21.51 14.36
CA GLU A 4 -36.01 20.07 14.42
C GLU A 4 -35.06 19.51 15.48
N HIS A 5 -35.64 19.13 16.62
CA HIS A 5 -34.92 18.48 17.72
C HIS A 5 -34.71 17.01 17.35
N LEU A 6 -33.54 16.71 16.78
CA LEU A 6 -33.21 15.37 16.33
C LEU A 6 -32.92 14.51 17.59
N ASN A 7 -33.86 13.62 17.96
CA ASN A 7 -33.80 12.75 19.15
C ASN A 7 -32.95 11.49 18.88
N TYR A 8 -31.63 11.63 18.81
CA TYR A 8 -30.69 10.53 18.68
C TYR A 8 -29.73 10.54 19.87
N LYS A 9 -29.51 9.36 20.45
CA LYS A 9 -28.54 9.17 21.53
C LYS A 9 -27.18 8.87 20.87
N LEU A 10 -26.24 9.79 20.99
CA LEU A 10 -24.86 9.56 20.58
C LEU A 10 -24.17 8.69 21.63
N ASP A 11 -23.56 7.61 21.18
CA ASP A 11 -22.69 6.75 21.98
C ASP A 11 -21.28 6.80 21.40
N THR A 12 -20.26 6.52 22.22
CA THR A 12 -18.88 6.51 21.73
C THR A 12 -18.56 5.15 21.10
N THR A 13 -17.87 5.18 19.96
CA THR A 13 -17.35 3.98 19.31
C THR A 13 -15.83 4.08 19.18
N ASN A 14 -15.15 2.94 19.23
CA ASN A 14 -13.71 2.83 18.98
C ASN A 14 -13.41 2.48 17.51
N GLU A 15 -14.39 2.64 16.61
CA GLU A 15 -14.21 2.45 15.19
C GLU A 15 -13.13 3.37 14.62
N LEU A 16 -12.30 2.83 13.74
CA LEU A 16 -11.26 3.58 13.05
C LEU A 16 -11.86 4.23 11.80
N LEU A 17 -11.93 5.55 11.80
CA LEU A 17 -12.30 6.35 10.64
C LEU A 17 -11.07 6.63 9.78
N THR A 18 -11.21 6.51 8.47
CA THR A 18 -10.18 6.89 7.49
C THR A 18 -10.79 7.56 6.26
N SER A 19 -10.11 8.59 5.75
CA SER A 19 -10.44 9.18 4.44
C SER A 19 -10.06 8.27 3.27
N ARG A 20 -9.31 7.19 3.51
CA ARG A 20 -8.84 6.23 2.49
C ARG A 20 -9.76 5.02 2.32
N ILE A 21 -11.03 5.13 2.72
CA ILE A 21 -12.01 4.05 2.55
C ILE A 21 -12.13 3.60 1.09
N GLY A 22 -11.93 4.53 0.14
CA GLY A 22 -11.91 4.23 -1.30
C GLY A 22 -10.80 3.25 -1.73
N LEU A 23 -9.76 3.04 -0.92
CA LEU A 23 -8.70 2.07 -1.19
C LEU A 23 -9.09 0.63 -0.82
N ILE A 24 -10.23 0.40 -0.17
CA ILE A 24 -10.72 -0.95 0.13
C ILE A 24 -11.03 -1.71 -1.16
N THR A 25 -11.65 -1.05 -2.15
CA THR A 25 -11.99 -1.66 -3.44
C THR A 25 -10.77 -2.21 -4.18
N PRO A 26 -9.69 -1.44 -4.43
CA PRO A 26 -8.50 -1.98 -5.08
C PRO A 26 -7.82 -3.04 -4.21
N ALA A 27 -7.76 -2.87 -2.89
CA ALA A 27 -7.16 -3.87 -2.00
C ALA A 27 -7.90 -5.23 -2.06
N HIS A 28 -9.23 -5.20 -2.01
CA HIS A 28 -10.05 -6.40 -2.09
C HIS A 28 -9.97 -7.04 -3.50
N THR A 29 -9.91 -6.23 -4.55
CA THR A 29 -9.75 -6.72 -5.93
C THR A 29 -8.45 -7.50 -6.10
N ILE A 30 -7.33 -6.97 -5.57
CA ILE A 30 -6.03 -7.65 -5.57
C ILE A 30 -6.12 -9.02 -4.88
N GLN A 31 -6.84 -9.10 -3.75
CA GLN A 31 -7.03 -10.35 -3.00
C GLN A 31 -7.89 -11.36 -3.78
N VAL A 32 -9.02 -10.92 -4.34
CA VAL A 32 -9.97 -11.78 -5.06
C VAL A 32 -9.37 -12.35 -6.35
N LEU A 33 -8.55 -11.57 -7.06
CA LEU A 33 -7.90 -12.03 -8.29
C LEU A 33 -6.75 -13.03 -8.06
N ASP A 34 -6.41 -13.32 -6.80
CA ASP A 34 -5.23 -14.10 -6.39
C ASP A 34 -3.94 -13.65 -7.11
N LEU A 35 -3.87 -12.34 -7.41
CA LEU A 35 -2.80 -11.77 -8.22
C LEU A 35 -1.44 -11.96 -7.52
N SER A 36 -1.47 -12.03 -6.19
CA SER A 36 -0.28 -12.26 -5.36
C SER A 36 0.44 -13.55 -5.75
N LYS A 37 -0.28 -14.64 -6.01
CA LYS A 37 0.32 -15.93 -6.41
C LYS A 37 1.04 -15.82 -7.75
N THR A 38 0.39 -15.19 -8.74
CA THR A 38 0.99 -14.98 -10.06
C THR A 38 2.20 -14.06 -9.97
N ILE A 39 2.13 -12.97 -9.20
CA ILE A 39 3.26 -12.06 -9.01
C ILE A 39 4.45 -12.80 -8.38
N ASP A 40 4.21 -13.55 -7.31
CA ASP A 40 5.28 -14.22 -6.57
C ASP A 40 5.97 -15.33 -7.37
N GLN A 41 5.34 -15.83 -8.45
CA GLN A 41 5.94 -16.76 -9.40
C GLN A 41 6.85 -16.09 -10.44
N HIS A 42 6.52 -14.86 -10.86
CA HIS A 42 7.19 -14.20 -11.99
C HIS A 42 8.23 -13.16 -11.55
N PHE A 43 8.11 -12.64 -10.33
CA PHE A 43 8.99 -11.59 -9.82
C PHE A 43 9.89 -12.10 -8.69
N PRO A 44 11.15 -11.65 -8.62
CA PRO A 44 12.06 -12.05 -7.56
C PRO A 44 11.62 -11.47 -6.21
N ALA A 45 11.76 -12.26 -5.14
CA ALA A 45 11.64 -11.75 -3.77
C ALA A 45 12.86 -10.90 -3.36
N LEU A 46 12.75 -10.18 -2.25
CA LEU A 46 13.87 -9.41 -1.68
C LEU A 46 14.93 -10.29 -0.97
N GLY A 47 15.56 -11.26 -1.64
CA GLY A 47 16.74 -12.00 -1.12
C GLY A 47 16.38 -13.26 -0.31
N SER A 48 17.37 -13.99 0.20
CA SER A 48 17.14 -15.30 0.85
C SER A 48 16.83 -15.20 2.35
N ASN A 49 15.88 -16.03 2.79
CA ASN A 49 15.48 -16.40 4.16
C ASN A 49 14.51 -15.54 4.97
N CYS A 50 14.28 -14.25 4.67
CA CYS A 50 13.25 -13.45 5.39
C CYS A 50 12.61 -12.35 4.52
N ALA A 51 12.69 -12.52 3.21
CA ALA A 51 12.36 -11.48 2.26
C ALA A 51 10.85 -11.34 2.06
N LEU A 52 10.39 -10.09 2.12
CA LEU A 52 9.07 -9.72 1.61
C LEU A 52 8.89 -10.28 0.19
N LYS A 53 7.69 -10.82 -0.06
CA LYS A 53 7.33 -11.37 -1.36
C LYS A 53 7.15 -10.25 -2.38
N ALA A 54 7.32 -10.55 -3.65
CA ALA A 54 7.16 -9.57 -4.73
C ALA A 54 5.76 -8.90 -4.70
N SER A 55 4.72 -9.70 -4.42
CA SER A 55 3.34 -9.24 -4.24
C SER A 55 3.21 -8.15 -3.18
N THR A 56 3.99 -8.23 -2.10
CA THR A 56 3.98 -7.23 -1.04
C THR A 56 4.43 -5.86 -1.54
N PHE A 57 5.45 -5.81 -2.41
CA PHE A 57 5.92 -4.55 -3.02
C PHE A 57 4.90 -4.02 -4.03
N ILE A 58 4.42 -4.86 -4.93
CA ILE A 58 3.50 -4.45 -6.00
C ILE A 58 2.18 -3.95 -5.42
N ASN A 59 1.57 -4.69 -4.49
CA ASN A 59 0.30 -4.29 -3.90
C ASN A 59 0.43 -2.95 -3.16
N THR A 60 1.53 -2.74 -2.45
CA THR A 60 1.78 -1.45 -1.79
C THR A 60 1.90 -0.31 -2.80
N LEU A 61 2.59 -0.51 -3.93
CA LEU A 61 2.68 0.49 -4.99
C LEU A 61 1.31 0.79 -5.62
N VAL A 62 0.51 -0.24 -5.90
CA VAL A 62 -0.84 -0.07 -6.45
C VAL A 62 -1.72 0.74 -5.50
N LEU A 63 -1.70 0.42 -4.19
CA LEU A 63 -2.46 1.17 -3.21
C LEU A 63 -1.98 2.62 -3.09
N SER A 64 -0.67 2.84 -3.07
CA SER A 64 -0.08 4.18 -3.05
C SER A 64 -0.48 4.99 -4.29
N GLN A 65 -0.51 4.38 -5.47
CA GLN A 65 -0.93 5.06 -6.70
C GLN A 65 -2.42 5.40 -6.71
N HIS A 66 -3.28 4.49 -6.22
CA HIS A 66 -4.71 4.76 -6.07
C HIS A 66 -5.02 5.85 -5.02
N GLU A 67 -4.12 6.06 -4.08
CA GLU A 67 -4.17 7.19 -3.15
C GLU A 67 -3.74 8.52 -3.80
N GLY A 68 -3.09 8.47 -4.96
CA GLY A 68 -2.48 9.62 -5.61
C GLY A 68 -1.02 9.88 -5.22
N GLY A 69 -0.32 8.87 -4.70
CA GLY A 69 1.11 8.95 -4.40
C GLY A 69 1.96 9.06 -5.67
N GLU A 70 2.99 9.91 -5.62
CA GLU A 70 3.85 10.28 -6.74
C GLU A 70 5.30 9.82 -6.52
N CYS A 71 5.69 9.54 -5.27
CA CYS A 71 7.03 9.11 -4.90
C CYS A 71 7.02 7.90 -3.94
N LEU A 72 8.17 7.24 -3.80
CA LEU A 72 8.27 6.06 -2.92
C LEU A 72 8.02 6.38 -1.46
N ASP A 73 8.21 7.62 -1.02
CA ASP A 73 7.98 8.04 0.37
C ASP A 73 6.49 8.09 0.72
N ASP A 74 5.60 8.21 -0.27
CA ASP A 74 4.16 8.28 -0.06
C ASP A 74 3.56 6.97 0.49
N VAL A 75 4.26 5.84 0.35
CA VAL A 75 3.84 4.55 0.92
C VAL A 75 3.76 4.59 2.46
N VAL A 76 4.42 5.56 3.10
CA VAL A 76 4.33 5.79 4.55
C VAL A 76 2.89 6.15 4.95
N HIS A 77 2.12 6.77 4.07
CA HIS A 77 0.72 7.07 4.35
C HIS A 77 -0.13 5.79 4.45
N ILE A 78 0.10 4.83 3.56
CA ILE A 78 -0.49 3.49 3.63
C ILE A 78 -0.05 2.77 4.91
N ALA A 79 1.23 2.88 5.30
CA ALA A 79 1.75 2.24 6.51
C ALA A 79 1.15 2.81 7.81
N LYS A 80 0.80 4.10 7.82
CA LYS A 80 0.23 4.81 8.98
C LYS A 80 -1.28 4.60 9.13
N ASP A 81 -1.98 4.25 8.06
CA ASP A 81 -3.42 4.01 8.12
C ASP A 81 -3.75 2.68 8.80
N LYS A 82 -4.18 2.77 10.06
CA LYS A 82 -4.55 1.60 10.87
C LYS A 82 -5.80 0.89 10.33
N ALA A 83 -6.80 1.64 9.85
CA ALA A 83 -8.04 1.05 9.35
C ALA A 83 -7.77 0.23 8.09
N LEU A 84 -7.02 0.81 7.15
CA LEU A 84 -6.64 0.12 5.91
C LEU A 84 -5.77 -1.10 6.19
N ARG A 85 -4.83 -1.02 7.14
CA ARG A 85 -3.99 -2.17 7.51
C ARG A 85 -4.78 -3.32 8.14
N LEU A 86 -5.82 -3.04 8.92
CA LEU A 86 -6.70 -4.07 9.46
C LEU A 86 -7.49 -4.79 8.37
N VAL A 87 -7.94 -4.06 7.34
CA VAL A 87 -8.74 -4.65 6.25
C VAL A 87 -7.84 -5.44 5.29
N THR A 88 -6.63 -4.96 5.02
CA THR A 88 -5.74 -5.56 4.01
C THR A 88 -4.82 -6.65 4.55
N ASN A 89 -4.54 -6.66 5.86
CA ASN A 89 -3.55 -7.52 6.52
C ASN A 89 -2.16 -7.53 5.84
N GLN A 90 -1.85 -6.51 5.04
CA GLN A 90 -0.64 -6.45 4.25
C GLN A 90 0.49 -5.76 5.03
N GLN A 91 1.70 -6.29 4.91
CA GLN A 91 2.91 -5.59 5.34
C GLN A 91 3.25 -4.49 4.33
N VAL A 92 3.58 -3.29 4.82
CA VAL A 92 3.99 -2.19 3.95
C VAL A 92 5.52 -2.07 3.98
N PRO A 93 6.23 -2.37 2.87
CA PRO A 93 7.68 -2.20 2.80
C PRO A 93 8.07 -0.73 2.94
N THR A 94 9.26 -0.48 3.46
CA THR A 94 9.80 0.89 3.52
C THR A 94 10.14 1.41 2.11
N PRO A 95 10.16 2.73 1.90
CA PRO A 95 10.59 3.32 0.62
C PRO A 95 11.96 2.79 0.16
N GLN A 96 12.89 2.61 1.10
CA GLN A 96 14.22 2.04 0.85
C GLN A 96 14.16 0.57 0.40
N ALA A 97 13.31 -0.24 1.03
CA ALA A 97 13.13 -1.65 0.65
C ALA A 97 12.53 -1.75 -0.76
N ILE A 98 11.53 -0.92 -1.08
CA ILE A 98 10.95 -0.83 -2.42
C ILE A 98 12.02 -0.43 -3.44
N GLY A 99 12.79 0.63 -3.18
CA GLY A 99 13.87 1.05 -4.09
C GLY A 99 14.94 -0.03 -4.30
N THR A 100 15.24 -0.81 -3.27
CA THR A 100 16.18 -1.94 -3.37
C THR A 100 15.59 -3.08 -4.21
N TRP A 101 14.31 -3.38 -4.02
CA TRP A 101 13.60 -4.38 -4.82
C TRP A 101 13.53 -3.98 -6.31
N LEU A 102 13.15 -2.73 -6.61
CA LEU A 102 13.12 -2.19 -7.99
C LEU A 102 14.49 -2.25 -8.66
N ARG A 103 15.57 -2.01 -7.91
CA ARG A 103 16.93 -2.13 -8.47
C ARG A 103 17.27 -3.55 -8.93
N ARG A 104 16.76 -4.56 -8.22
CA ARG A 104 16.95 -5.97 -8.57
C ARG A 104 16.15 -6.41 -9.80
N LEU A 105 15.09 -5.69 -10.16
CA LEU A 105 14.30 -6.01 -11.35
C LEU A 105 15.03 -5.65 -12.66
N GLY A 106 16.00 -4.74 -12.61
CA GLY A 106 16.80 -4.41 -13.80
C GLY A 106 17.94 -5.40 -14.03
N LYS A 107 18.36 -5.58 -15.30
CA LYS A 107 19.54 -6.38 -15.66
C LYS A 107 20.74 -5.98 -14.78
N ASP A 108 21.42 -6.97 -14.21
CA ASP A 108 22.66 -6.83 -13.43
C ASP A 108 22.54 -5.94 -12.17
N ASN A 109 21.39 -5.92 -11.50
CA ASN A 109 21.08 -4.99 -10.39
C ASN A 109 21.15 -3.50 -10.81
N GLN A 110 21.17 -3.18 -12.11
CA GLN A 110 21.23 -1.78 -12.56
C GLN A 110 19.90 -1.05 -12.44
N GLY A 111 18.78 -1.78 -12.36
CA GLY A 111 17.49 -1.23 -11.93
C GLY A 111 16.95 -0.04 -12.71
N ILE A 112 15.84 0.51 -12.22
CA ILE A 112 15.50 1.90 -12.51
C ILE A 112 16.47 2.77 -11.70
N LYS A 113 17.45 3.37 -12.38
CA LYS A 113 18.35 4.36 -11.77
C LYS A 113 17.51 5.53 -11.29
N ALA A 114 17.76 6.02 -10.07
CA ALA A 114 17.11 7.22 -9.59
C ALA A 114 17.33 8.35 -10.61
N PRO A 115 16.30 9.10 -11.00
CA PRO A 115 16.50 10.27 -11.85
C PRO A 115 17.50 11.19 -11.15
N ALA A 116 18.51 11.64 -11.90
CA ALA A 116 19.47 12.60 -11.39
C ALA A 116 18.69 13.82 -10.89
N LYS A 117 18.91 14.22 -9.62
CA LYS A 117 18.33 15.44 -9.09
C LYS A 117 18.65 16.57 -10.07
N GLY A 118 17.61 17.19 -10.63
CA GLY A 118 17.75 18.37 -11.47
C GLY A 118 18.56 19.41 -10.70
N LYS A 119 19.58 19.95 -11.39
CA LYS A 119 20.36 21.08 -10.89
C LYS A 119 19.49 22.32 -10.77
#